data_AF-A0A2E5JHL6-F1
#
_entry.id   AF-A0A2E5JHL6-F1
#
_cell.length_a   1.000
_cell.length_b   1.000
_cell.length_c   1.000
_cell.angle_alpha   90.00
_cell.angle_beta   90.00
_cell.angle_gamma   90.00
#
_symmetry.space_group_name_H-M   'P 1'
#
loop_
_entity.id
_entity.type
_entity.pdbx_description
1 polymer ?
#
loop_
_entity_poly.entity_id
_entity_poly.type
_entity_poly.pdbx_seq_one_letter_code
_entity_poly.pdbx_strand_id
1 'polypeptide(L)'
;MNGGQNQDELSKAASSLVTHISTLTKLKTAVLSPFKDDQVQFRLSIALKLMALPCITLAIAFGFFWSFLKMDLYFFEAYKLSEVTNFQETYYDYILSTVVGLTPLLLSFVAGTLLLGLYISNMVFRPFRTIGQYCEDVVEGKVASYDPEFFSELRLLTRFTDYFFGIVQSMTKNGKLDQVDVPAKYTRIHQPVFEKSFFIQFSLFVLITSIATGIAVFAATVDIHGQILSLAEKTIQVSPAIRQFLERQENTLFEIMIGVMVAHMILHIAFCFHLYNKVAAPAFGIFATFRGFLKGNYGARIHLIGYYYLRPECRKINRYLTWLQKKYT
;
A
#
# COMPACT_ATOMS: atom_id res chain seq x y z
N MET A 1 63.06 -14.65 -22.92
CA MET A 1 62.44 -13.32 -22.70
C MET A 1 60.93 -13.39 -22.97
N ASN A 2 60.14 -14.01 -22.08
CA ASN A 2 58.68 -14.13 -22.25
C ASN A 2 57.89 -13.86 -20.93
N GLY A 3 58.55 -13.31 -19.91
CA GLY A 3 57.94 -13.09 -18.58
C GLY A 3 57.14 -11.79 -18.43
N GLY A 4 57.29 -10.83 -19.36
CA GLY A 4 56.68 -9.50 -19.23
C GLY A 4 55.21 -9.42 -19.66
N GLN A 5 54.79 -10.15 -20.70
CA GLN A 5 53.40 -10.10 -21.19
C GLN A 5 52.40 -10.68 -20.19
N ASN A 6 52.81 -11.66 -19.37
CA ASN A 6 51.91 -12.34 -18.45
C ASN A 6 51.56 -11.47 -17.22
N GLN A 7 52.45 -10.54 -16.82
CA GLN A 7 52.17 -9.61 -15.70
C GLN A 7 51.19 -8.50 -16.08
N ASP A 8 51.24 -8.00 -17.33
CA ASP A 8 50.33 -6.96 -17.79
C ASP A 8 48.89 -7.47 -17.98
N GLU A 9 48.71 -8.72 -18.41
CA GLU A 9 47.38 -9.34 -18.51
C GLU A 9 46.78 -9.61 -17.13
N LEU A 10 47.58 -10.09 -16.18
CA LEU A 10 47.16 -10.28 -14.79
C LEU A 10 46.76 -8.96 -14.11
N SER A 11 47.51 -7.89 -14.36
CA SER A 11 47.22 -6.55 -13.83
C SER A 11 45.90 -5.99 -14.40
N LYS A 12 45.68 -6.15 -15.71
CA LYS A 12 44.42 -5.74 -16.37
C LYS A 12 43.22 -6.55 -15.88
N ALA A 13 43.37 -7.86 -15.71
CA ALA A 13 42.31 -8.71 -15.17
C ALA A 13 41.94 -8.34 -13.73
N ALA A 14 42.94 -8.06 -12.87
CA ALA A 14 42.73 -7.61 -11.49
C ALA A 14 42.03 -6.24 -11.43
N SER A 15 42.44 -5.29 -12.28
CA SER A 15 41.80 -3.96 -12.41
C SER A 15 40.33 -4.05 -12.84
N SER A 16 40.03 -4.90 -13.83
CA SER A 16 38.65 -5.16 -14.28
C SER A 16 37.79 -5.76 -13.16
N LEU A 17 38.32 -6.74 -12.43
CA LEU A 17 37.62 -7.40 -11.33
C LEU A 17 37.31 -6.43 -10.17
N VAL A 18 38.27 -5.58 -9.80
CA VAL A 18 38.08 -4.53 -8.77
C VAL A 18 37.01 -3.52 -9.22
N THR A 19 37.00 -3.15 -10.50
CA THR A 19 36.02 -2.22 -11.05
C THR A 19 34.61 -2.82 -11.02
N HIS A 20 34.46 -4.11 -11.36
CA HIS A 20 33.19 -4.85 -11.26
C HIS A 20 32.70 -5.03 -9.82
N ILE A 21 33.60 -5.36 -8.88
CA ILE A 21 33.24 -5.47 -7.46
C ILE A 21 32.80 -4.10 -6.91
N SER A 22 33.46 -3.01 -7.32
CA SER A 22 33.10 -1.64 -6.92
C SER A 22 31.73 -1.20 -7.46
N THR A 23 31.41 -1.59 -8.70
CA THR A 23 30.11 -1.27 -9.32
C THR A 23 28.99 -2.10 -8.70
N LEU A 24 29.22 -3.39 -8.42
CA LEU A 24 28.27 -4.24 -7.69
C LEU A 24 28.03 -3.77 -6.25
N THR A 25 29.08 -3.32 -5.54
CA THR A 25 28.90 -2.75 -4.20
C THR A 25 28.21 -1.39 -4.23
N LYS A 26 28.49 -0.53 -5.22
CA LYS A 26 27.75 0.72 -5.41
C LYS A 26 26.28 0.47 -5.77
N LEU A 27 25.99 -0.50 -6.65
CA LEU A 27 24.63 -0.90 -7.00
C LEU A 27 23.90 -1.48 -5.78
N LYS A 28 24.54 -2.39 -5.05
CA LYS A 28 24.01 -2.97 -3.82
C LYS A 28 23.76 -1.90 -2.75
N THR A 29 24.64 -0.92 -2.62
CA THR A 29 24.48 0.17 -1.65
C THR A 29 23.40 1.16 -2.11
N ALA A 30 23.32 1.50 -3.39
CA ALA A 30 22.29 2.36 -3.95
C ALA A 30 20.90 1.72 -3.88
N VAL A 31 20.82 0.39 -4.07
CA VAL A 31 19.56 -0.37 -4.02
C VAL A 31 19.16 -0.68 -2.58
N LEU A 32 20.09 -1.03 -1.66
CA LEU A 32 19.74 -1.42 -0.29
C LEU A 32 19.75 -0.27 0.73
N SER A 33 20.45 0.85 0.46
CA SER A 33 20.45 1.98 1.39
C SER A 33 19.09 2.63 1.59
N PRO A 34 18.22 2.78 0.56
CA PRO A 34 16.86 3.31 0.76
C PRO A 34 16.01 2.38 1.62
N PHE A 35 16.27 1.06 1.60
CA PHE A 35 15.54 0.10 2.44
C PHE A 35 15.92 0.17 3.91
N LYS A 36 16.93 0.94 4.30
CA LYS A 36 17.22 1.21 5.73
C LYS A 36 16.42 2.38 6.30
N ASP A 37 15.75 3.17 5.45
CA ASP A 37 14.91 4.28 5.89
C ASP A 37 13.54 3.76 6.34
N ASP A 38 13.22 3.99 7.62
CA ASP A 38 11.94 3.69 8.26
C ASP A 38 10.73 4.21 7.42
N GLN A 39 10.87 5.37 6.76
CA GLN A 39 9.82 5.91 5.89
C GLN A 39 9.65 5.10 4.60
N VAL A 40 10.74 4.70 3.96
CA VAL A 40 10.71 3.91 2.72
C VAL A 40 10.14 2.52 3.00
N GLN A 41 10.58 1.89 4.08
CA GLN A 41 10.05 0.60 4.52
C GLN A 41 8.55 0.66 4.76
N PHE A 42 8.05 1.72 5.41
CA PHE A 42 6.62 1.89 5.62
C PHE A 42 5.87 2.07 4.30
N ARG A 43 6.37 2.94 3.40
CA ARG A 43 5.73 3.16 2.08
C ARG A 43 5.62 1.86 1.29
N LEU A 44 6.73 1.12 1.22
CA LEU A 44 6.76 -0.17 0.56
C LEU A 44 5.85 -1.20 1.25
N SER A 45 5.81 -1.23 2.58
CA SER A 45 4.93 -2.15 3.32
C SER A 45 3.45 -1.88 3.02
N ILE A 46 3.02 -0.62 2.98
CA ILE A 46 1.64 -0.26 2.61
C ILE A 46 1.37 -0.62 1.15
N ALA A 47 2.31 -0.34 0.25
CA ALA A 47 2.18 -0.66 -1.16
C ALA A 47 2.06 -2.17 -1.42
N LEU A 48 2.93 -2.95 -0.79
CA LEU A 48 2.90 -4.42 -0.89
C LEU A 48 1.62 -5.00 -0.29
N LYS A 49 1.10 -4.45 0.81
CA LYS A 49 -0.18 -4.88 1.39
C LYS A 49 -1.35 -4.61 0.46
N LEU A 50 -1.38 -3.43 -0.18
CA LEU A 50 -2.44 -3.11 -1.16
C LEU A 50 -2.33 -4.03 -2.39
N MET A 51 -1.12 -4.24 -2.91
CA MET A 51 -0.84 -5.17 -4.01
C MET A 51 -1.19 -6.62 -3.65
N ALA A 52 -1.02 -7.03 -2.40
CA ALA A 52 -1.33 -8.39 -1.97
C ALA A 52 -2.84 -8.68 -2.01
N LEU A 53 -3.72 -7.68 -1.86
CA LEU A 53 -5.17 -7.89 -1.88
C LEU A 53 -5.67 -8.51 -3.19
N PRO A 54 -5.38 -7.95 -4.39
CA PRO A 54 -5.77 -8.58 -5.64
C PRO A 54 -5.03 -9.91 -5.87
N CYS A 55 -3.77 -10.05 -5.48
CA CYS A 55 -3.05 -11.31 -5.61
C CYS A 55 -3.67 -12.45 -4.80
N ILE A 56 -4.07 -12.18 -3.54
CA ILE A 56 -4.76 -13.15 -2.69
C ILE A 56 -6.12 -13.50 -3.30
N THR A 57 -6.85 -12.50 -3.82
CA THR A 57 -8.15 -12.71 -4.46
C THR A 57 -8.02 -13.59 -5.71
N LEU A 58 -7.05 -13.28 -6.56
CA LEU A 58 -6.73 -14.07 -7.76
C LEU A 58 -6.29 -15.49 -7.38
N ALA A 59 -5.47 -15.66 -6.34
CA ALA A 59 -5.04 -16.98 -5.89
C ALA A 59 -6.22 -17.83 -5.39
N ILE A 60 -7.14 -17.25 -4.62
CA ILE A 60 -8.36 -17.93 -4.17
C ILE A 60 -9.24 -18.29 -5.37
N ALA A 61 -9.50 -17.33 -6.26
CA ALA A 61 -10.28 -17.55 -7.48
C ALA A 61 -9.67 -18.66 -8.35
N PHE A 62 -8.34 -18.63 -8.52
CA PHE A 62 -7.60 -19.64 -9.28
C PHE A 62 -7.69 -21.03 -8.63
N GLY A 63 -7.67 -21.14 -7.31
CA GLY A 63 -7.86 -22.42 -6.61
C GLY A 63 -9.24 -23.05 -6.88
N PHE A 64 -10.30 -22.25 -6.83
CA PHE A 64 -11.64 -22.70 -7.22
C PHE A 64 -11.69 -23.05 -8.71
N PHE A 65 -11.15 -22.17 -9.55
CA PHE A 65 -11.11 -22.36 -10.99
C PHE A 65 -10.40 -23.67 -11.38
N TRP A 66 -9.25 -23.96 -10.77
CA TRP A 66 -8.52 -25.21 -10.97
C TRP A 66 -9.35 -26.44 -10.61
N SER A 67 -10.18 -26.34 -9.57
CA SER A 67 -11.09 -27.42 -9.19
C SER A 67 -12.17 -27.63 -10.26
N PHE A 68 -12.71 -26.54 -10.85
CA PHE A 68 -13.64 -26.63 -11.98
C PHE A 68 -13.01 -27.28 -13.19
N LEU A 69 -11.80 -26.86 -13.57
CA LEU A 69 -11.07 -27.44 -14.70
C LEU A 69 -10.92 -28.96 -14.58
N LYS A 70 -10.66 -29.46 -13.36
CA LYS A 70 -10.56 -30.89 -13.07
C LYS A 70 -11.90 -31.59 -13.16
N MET A 71 -12.97 -30.99 -12.64
CA MET A 71 -14.33 -31.54 -12.78
C MET A 71 -14.75 -31.64 -14.25
N ASP A 72 -14.46 -30.62 -15.05
CA ASP A 72 -14.70 -30.62 -16.50
C ASP A 72 -13.96 -31.75 -17.21
N LEU A 73 -12.67 -31.90 -16.90
CA LEU A 73 -11.88 -32.98 -17.47
C LEU A 73 -12.47 -34.36 -17.14
N TYR A 74 -12.82 -34.60 -15.87
CA TYR A 74 -13.44 -35.88 -15.47
C TYR A 74 -14.81 -36.10 -16.12
N PHE A 75 -15.59 -35.04 -16.30
CA PHE A 75 -16.84 -35.10 -17.03
C PHE A 75 -16.60 -35.51 -18.49
N PHE A 76 -15.63 -34.90 -19.18
CA PHE A 76 -15.30 -35.27 -20.56
C PHE A 76 -14.77 -36.71 -20.67
N GLU A 77 -13.91 -37.15 -19.75
CA GLU A 77 -13.45 -38.54 -19.70
C GLU A 77 -14.61 -39.54 -19.53
N ALA A 78 -15.58 -39.23 -18.66
CA ALA A 78 -16.75 -40.08 -18.43
C ALA A 78 -17.66 -40.22 -19.67
N TYR A 79 -17.69 -39.22 -20.55
CA TYR A 79 -18.45 -39.24 -21.80
C TYR A 79 -17.67 -39.86 -22.99
N LYS A 80 -16.63 -40.66 -22.72
CA LYS A 80 -15.80 -41.40 -23.69
C LYS A 80 -14.98 -40.55 -24.65
N LEU A 81 -14.71 -39.28 -24.31
CA LEU A 81 -13.75 -38.48 -25.08
C LEU A 81 -12.30 -38.92 -24.87
N SER A 82 -12.05 -39.82 -23.93
CA SER A 82 -10.75 -40.49 -23.75
C SER A 82 -10.31 -41.31 -24.96
N GLU A 83 -11.22 -41.62 -25.91
CA GLU A 83 -10.86 -42.27 -27.18
C GLU A 83 -10.13 -41.31 -28.14
N VAL A 84 -10.22 -39.99 -27.90
CA VAL A 84 -9.40 -38.99 -28.60
C VAL A 84 -8.02 -38.95 -27.93
N THR A 85 -7.02 -39.55 -28.59
CA THR A 85 -5.62 -39.48 -28.17
C THR A 85 -5.20 -38.03 -27.88
N ASN A 86 -4.60 -37.80 -26.71
CA ASN A 86 -4.07 -36.51 -26.26
C ASN A 86 -5.13 -35.41 -25.97
N PHE A 87 -6.39 -35.76 -25.72
CA PHE A 87 -7.42 -34.79 -25.33
C PHE A 87 -7.05 -34.00 -24.07
N GLN A 88 -6.57 -34.67 -23.02
CA GLN A 88 -6.18 -34.02 -21.77
C GLN A 88 -5.06 -32.99 -21.97
N GLU A 89 -4.04 -33.33 -22.77
CA GLU A 89 -2.93 -32.41 -23.09
C GLU A 89 -3.46 -31.20 -23.86
N THR A 90 -4.27 -31.43 -24.89
CA THR A 90 -4.89 -30.37 -25.70
C THR A 90 -5.76 -29.45 -24.85
N TYR A 91 -6.53 -30.02 -23.90
CA TYR A 91 -7.37 -29.29 -22.96
C TYR A 91 -6.56 -28.34 -22.07
N TYR A 92 -5.49 -28.85 -21.44
CA TYR A 92 -4.64 -28.02 -20.60
C TYR A 92 -3.82 -27.00 -21.37
N ASP A 93 -3.31 -27.35 -22.55
CA ASP A 93 -2.59 -26.42 -23.42
C ASP A 93 -3.48 -25.25 -23.84
N TYR A 94 -4.75 -25.53 -24.14
CA TYR A 94 -5.71 -24.50 -24.50
C TYR A 94 -5.96 -23.53 -23.33
N ILE A 95 -6.23 -24.05 -22.13
CA ILE A 95 -6.45 -23.21 -20.93
C ILE A 95 -5.20 -22.43 -20.54
N LEU A 96 -4.03 -23.09 -20.59
CA LEU A 96 -2.76 -22.45 -20.27
C LEU A 96 -2.47 -21.32 -21.25
N SER A 97 -2.78 -21.49 -22.54
CA SER A 97 -2.68 -20.42 -23.54
C SER A 97 -3.50 -19.20 -23.16
N THR A 98 -4.75 -19.41 -22.70
CA THR A 98 -5.62 -18.33 -22.21
C THR A 98 -5.02 -17.60 -21.01
N VAL A 99 -4.58 -18.34 -20.00
CA VAL A 99 -3.97 -17.78 -18.78
C VAL A 99 -2.68 -17.01 -19.11
N VAL A 100 -1.85 -17.54 -20.01
CA VAL A 100 -0.65 -16.87 -20.51
C VAL A 100 -1.02 -15.58 -21.24
N GLY A 101 -2.08 -15.59 -22.05
CA GLY A 101 -2.60 -14.39 -22.73
C GLY A 101 -3.06 -13.28 -21.77
N LEU A 102 -3.63 -13.64 -20.62
CA LEU A 102 -4.05 -12.69 -19.58
C LEU A 102 -2.90 -12.22 -18.67
N THR A 103 -1.77 -12.93 -18.66
CA THR A 103 -0.65 -12.65 -17.75
C THR A 103 -0.10 -11.21 -17.88
N PRO A 104 0.14 -10.64 -19.07
CA PRO A 104 0.61 -9.25 -19.19
C PRO A 104 -0.34 -8.23 -18.58
N LEU A 105 -1.65 -8.43 -18.74
CA LEU A 105 -2.68 -7.56 -18.17
C LEU A 105 -2.68 -7.65 -16.65
N LEU A 106 -2.63 -8.87 -16.09
CA LEU A 106 -2.57 -9.10 -14.65
C LEU A 106 -1.30 -8.52 -14.02
N LEU A 107 -0.14 -8.69 -14.65
CA LEU A 107 1.12 -8.11 -14.19
C LEU A 107 1.09 -6.58 -14.22
N SER A 108 0.55 -6.00 -15.29
CA SER A 108 0.38 -4.54 -15.41
C SER A 108 -0.55 -4.00 -14.33
N PHE A 109 -1.64 -4.72 -14.04
CA PHE A 109 -2.56 -4.37 -12.96
C PHE A 109 -1.90 -4.44 -11.58
N VAL A 110 -1.20 -5.53 -11.28
CA VAL A 110 -0.44 -5.70 -10.02
C VAL A 110 0.59 -4.58 -9.85
N ALA A 111 1.36 -4.25 -10.90
CA ALA A 111 2.29 -3.13 -10.88
C ALA A 111 1.58 -1.78 -10.62
N GLY A 112 0.43 -1.55 -11.26
CA GLY A 112 -0.40 -0.37 -11.04
C GLY A 112 -0.88 -0.23 -9.59
N THR A 113 -1.33 -1.33 -8.98
CA THR A 113 -1.76 -1.32 -7.55
C THR A 113 -0.60 -1.06 -6.60
N LEU A 114 0.60 -1.55 -6.92
CA LEU A 114 1.81 -1.23 -6.15
C LEU A 114 2.15 0.26 -6.22
N LEU A 115 2.11 0.86 -7.42
CA LEU A 115 2.35 2.30 -7.62
C LEU A 115 1.30 3.15 -6.89
N LEU A 116 0.03 2.77 -6.95
CA LEU A 116 -1.02 3.46 -6.21
C LEU A 116 -0.80 3.36 -4.69
N GLY A 117 -0.37 2.19 -4.21
CA GLY A 117 -0.06 1.99 -2.80
C GLY A 117 1.11 2.87 -2.33
N LEU A 118 2.13 3.06 -3.18
CA LEU A 118 3.21 4.02 -2.92
C LEU A 118 2.68 5.45 -2.85
N TYR A 119 1.79 5.83 -3.78
CA TYR A 119 1.14 7.15 -3.77
C TYR A 119 0.32 7.40 -2.49
N ILE A 120 -0.58 6.47 -2.13
CA ILE A 120 -1.41 6.55 -0.92
C ILE A 120 -0.53 6.65 0.32
N SER A 121 0.53 5.84 0.41
CA SER A 121 1.45 5.89 1.55
C SER A 121 2.15 7.24 1.68
N ASN A 122 2.46 7.92 0.57
CA ASN A 122 3.04 9.26 0.58
C ASN A 122 2.03 10.33 1.03
N MET A 123 0.76 10.20 0.63
CA MET A 123 -0.31 11.09 1.11
C MET A 123 -0.47 11.03 2.63
N VAL A 124 -0.37 9.84 3.22
CA VAL A 124 -0.44 9.63 4.67
C VAL A 124 0.63 10.44 5.43
N PHE A 125 1.83 10.59 4.87
CA PHE A 125 2.92 11.35 5.52
C PHE A 125 2.77 12.86 5.44
N ARG A 126 2.02 13.35 4.45
CA ARG A 126 1.96 14.77 4.10
C ARG A 126 1.73 15.71 5.29
N PRO A 127 0.66 15.56 6.10
CA PRO A 127 0.41 16.49 7.20
C PRO A 127 1.53 16.50 8.24
N PHE A 128 2.12 15.34 8.54
CA PHE A 128 3.22 15.23 9.50
C PHE A 128 4.49 15.92 9.01
N ARG A 129 4.80 15.81 7.71
CA ARG A 129 5.92 16.52 7.10
C ARG A 129 5.72 18.02 7.12
N THR A 130 4.53 18.50 6.79
CA THR A 130 4.21 19.94 6.82
C THR A 130 4.43 20.52 8.22
N ILE A 131 3.92 19.85 9.25
CA ILE A 131 4.11 20.27 10.66
C ILE A 131 5.58 20.20 11.06
N GLY A 132 6.26 19.09 10.77
CA GLY A 132 7.67 18.89 11.12
C GLY A 132 8.59 19.88 10.44
N GLN A 133 8.36 20.17 9.15
CA GLN A 133 9.14 21.11 8.38
C GLN A 133 8.95 22.55 8.87
N TYR A 134 7.71 22.96 9.15
CA TYR A 134 7.46 24.26 9.77
C TYR A 134 8.21 24.42 11.10
N CYS A 135 8.16 23.41 11.96
CA CYS A 135 8.90 23.40 13.23
C CYS A 135 10.42 23.54 13.02
N GLU A 136 10.96 22.83 12.03
CA GLU A 136 12.38 22.86 11.68
C GLU A 136 12.83 24.23 11.19
N ASP A 137 12.09 24.82 10.25
CA ASP A 137 12.42 26.10 9.63
C ASP A 137 12.38 27.24 10.64
N VAL A 138 11.43 27.20 11.60
CA VAL A 138 11.40 28.18 12.72
C VAL A 138 12.62 28.04 13.63
N VAL A 139 13.04 26.81 13.96
CA VAL A 139 14.25 26.60 14.80
C VAL A 139 15.51 27.08 14.08
N GLU A 140 15.57 26.92 12.75
CA GLU A 140 16.69 27.37 11.93
C GLU A 140 16.68 28.89 11.64
N GLY A 141 15.66 29.61 12.12
CA GLY A 141 15.54 31.06 11.93
C GLY A 141 15.17 31.46 10.50
N LYS A 142 14.66 30.53 9.69
CA LYS A 142 14.14 30.83 8.36
C LYS A 142 12.76 31.48 8.46
N VAL A 143 12.40 32.27 7.45
CA VAL A 143 11.03 32.80 7.32
C VAL A 143 10.12 31.62 6.98
N ALA A 144 9.35 31.16 7.97
CA ALA A 144 8.43 30.04 7.84
C ALA A 144 6.98 30.53 7.90
N SER A 145 6.16 30.09 6.95
CA SER A 145 4.70 30.24 6.99
C SER A 145 4.09 28.86 7.17
N TYR A 146 3.17 28.72 8.12
CA TYR A 146 2.37 27.52 8.25
C TYR A 146 1.11 27.68 7.40
N ASP A 147 1.09 27.03 6.24
CA ASP A 147 -0.06 26.99 5.34
C ASP A 147 -0.46 25.53 5.13
N PRO A 148 -1.34 24.99 5.99
CA PRO A 148 -1.83 23.63 5.80
C PRO A 148 -2.85 23.61 4.66
N GLU A 149 -2.51 22.89 3.59
CA GLU A 149 -3.43 22.74 2.46
C GLU A 149 -4.75 22.08 2.90
N PHE A 150 -5.86 22.80 2.66
CA PHE A 150 -7.20 22.45 3.14
C PHE A 150 -7.77 21.13 2.60
N PHE A 151 -7.27 20.63 1.46
CA PHE A 151 -8.00 19.63 0.66
C PHE A 151 -7.72 18.15 1.00
N SER A 152 -6.74 17.81 1.85
CA SER A 152 -6.33 16.41 2.06
C SER A 152 -6.02 16.00 3.49
N GLU A 153 -6.29 16.86 4.48
CA GLU A 153 -5.63 16.72 5.78
C GLU A 153 -6.58 16.39 6.94
N LEU A 154 -5.99 15.77 7.95
CA LEU A 154 -6.57 15.47 9.25
C LEU A 154 -7.11 16.76 9.89
N ARG A 155 -8.39 17.07 9.63
CA ARG A 155 -9.00 18.37 9.91
C ARG A 155 -8.82 18.82 11.37
N LEU A 156 -8.92 17.90 12.32
CA LEU A 156 -8.68 18.15 13.73
C LEU A 156 -7.22 18.52 13.99
N LEU A 157 -6.29 17.72 13.46
CA LEU A 157 -4.85 17.96 13.65
C LEU A 157 -4.48 19.31 13.06
N THR A 158 -4.82 19.55 11.80
CA THR A 158 -4.55 20.81 11.07
C THR A 158 -5.09 22.03 11.82
N ARG A 159 -6.37 22.02 12.21
CA ARG A 159 -6.97 23.13 12.96
C ARG A 159 -6.33 23.35 14.33
N PHE A 160 -5.87 22.27 14.95
CA PHE A 160 -5.23 22.36 16.26
C PHE A 160 -3.80 22.85 16.14
N THR A 161 -3.05 22.45 15.11
CA THR A 161 -1.71 22.94 14.83
C THR A 161 -1.73 24.41 14.41
N ASP A 162 -2.69 24.83 13.60
CA ASP A 162 -2.94 26.26 13.30
C ASP A 162 -3.14 27.07 14.59
N TYR A 163 -4.06 26.60 15.44
CA TYR A 163 -4.34 27.22 16.72
C TYR A 163 -3.09 27.27 17.62
N PHE A 164 -2.39 26.13 17.73
CA PHE A 164 -1.17 26.01 18.53
C PHE A 164 -0.09 26.97 18.08
N PHE A 165 0.24 27.00 16.78
CA PHE A 165 1.28 27.87 16.25
C PHE A 165 0.90 29.35 16.34
N GLY A 166 -0.36 29.71 16.13
CA GLY A 166 -0.83 31.08 16.33
C GLY A 166 -0.66 31.56 17.78
N ILE A 167 -1.00 30.72 18.75
CA ILE A 167 -0.83 31.02 20.18
C ILE A 167 0.65 31.14 20.55
N VAL A 168 1.47 30.19 20.15
CA VAL A 168 2.91 30.21 20.42
C VAL A 168 3.58 31.43 19.77
N GLN A 169 3.19 31.80 18.55
CA GLN A 169 3.71 32.98 17.89
C GLN A 169 3.37 34.27 18.67
N SER A 170 2.17 34.34 19.25
CA SER A 170 1.81 35.46 20.14
C SER A 170 2.66 35.48 21.42
N MET A 171 2.90 34.32 22.05
CA MET A 171 3.73 34.20 23.26
C MET A 171 5.18 34.60 23.01
N THR A 172 5.74 34.12 21.91
CA THR A 172 7.12 34.41 21.51
C THR A 172 7.33 35.88 21.19
N LYS A 173 6.33 36.58 20.63
CA LYS A 173 6.33 38.04 20.50
C LYS A 173 6.32 38.77 21.85
N ASN A 174 5.63 38.22 22.84
CA ASN A 174 5.59 38.74 24.21
C ASN A 174 6.81 38.32 25.05
N GLY A 175 7.71 37.50 24.50
CA GLY A 175 8.96 37.09 25.14
C GLY A 175 8.82 36.03 26.24
N LYS A 176 7.66 35.42 26.43
CA LYS A 176 7.37 34.52 27.55
C LYS A 176 6.34 33.44 27.16
N LEU A 177 6.54 32.20 27.65
CA LEU A 177 5.52 31.16 27.56
C LEU A 177 4.56 31.24 28.75
N ASP A 178 3.29 31.49 28.44
CA ASP A 178 2.22 31.51 29.43
C ASP A 178 1.29 30.32 29.28
N GLN A 179 0.69 29.89 30.40
CA GLN A 179 -0.35 28.86 30.35
C GLN A 179 -1.59 29.41 29.65
N VAL A 180 -2.18 28.60 28.77
CA VAL A 180 -3.38 28.97 28.03
C VAL A 180 -4.50 28.00 28.30
N ASP A 181 -5.68 28.56 28.55
CA ASP A 181 -6.92 27.81 28.62
C ASP A 181 -7.30 27.30 27.23
N VAL A 182 -6.93 26.04 26.96
CA VAL A 182 -7.23 25.36 25.71
C VAL A 182 -8.75 25.19 25.56
N PRO A 183 -9.36 25.62 24.43
CA PRO A 183 -10.80 25.54 24.20
C PRO A 183 -11.40 24.17 24.54
N ALA A 184 -12.59 24.16 25.14
CA ALA A 184 -13.27 22.95 25.61
C ALA A 184 -13.40 21.86 24.53
N LYS A 185 -13.58 22.27 23.26
CA LYS A 185 -13.63 21.38 22.09
C LYS A 185 -12.38 20.49 21.92
N TYR A 186 -11.20 20.98 22.31
CA TYR A 186 -9.93 20.23 22.24
C TYR A 186 -9.61 19.53 23.57
N THR A 187 -10.09 20.06 24.69
CA THR A 187 -9.86 19.46 26.01
C THR A 187 -10.62 18.13 26.18
N ARG A 188 -11.82 17.99 25.60
CA ARG A 188 -12.64 16.76 25.68
C ARG A 188 -12.10 15.57 24.85
N ILE A 189 -11.04 15.77 24.08
CA ILE A 189 -10.51 14.74 23.18
C ILE A 189 -9.47 13.90 23.92
N HIS A 190 -9.83 12.70 24.35
CA HIS A 190 -8.96 11.80 25.13
C HIS A 190 -8.47 10.59 24.34
N GLN A 191 -8.96 10.40 23.11
CA GLN A 191 -8.59 9.30 22.22
C GLN A 191 -8.58 9.78 20.76
N PRO A 192 -7.97 9.02 19.83
CA PRO A 192 -8.01 9.35 18.40
C PRO A 192 -9.45 9.54 17.92
N VAL A 193 -9.75 10.72 17.36
CA VAL A 193 -11.08 11.03 16.80
C VAL A 193 -11.16 10.47 15.38
N PHE A 194 -12.30 9.89 15.02
CA PHE A 194 -12.52 9.39 13.68
C PHE A 194 -12.65 10.51 12.64
N GLU A 195 -11.65 10.66 11.78
CA GLU A 195 -11.60 11.70 10.74
C GLU A 195 -12.29 11.23 9.45
N LYS A 196 -13.61 11.41 9.39
CA LYS A 196 -14.47 10.92 8.29
C LYS A 196 -13.98 11.34 6.90
N SER A 197 -13.63 12.61 6.71
CA SER A 197 -13.21 13.13 5.39
C SER A 197 -11.92 12.45 4.91
N PHE A 198 -10.94 12.32 5.80
CA PHE A 198 -9.69 11.61 5.52
C PHE A 198 -9.96 10.14 5.21
N PHE A 199 -10.81 9.48 6.02
CA PHE A 199 -11.22 8.09 5.81
C PHE A 199 -11.84 7.86 4.44
N ILE A 200 -12.83 8.69 4.09
CA ILE A 200 -13.55 8.57 2.83
C ILE A 200 -12.58 8.74 1.64
N GLN A 201 -11.71 9.74 1.66
CA GLN A 201 -10.77 10.00 0.57
C GLN A 201 -9.87 8.79 0.26
N PHE A 202 -9.17 8.23 1.24
CA PHE A 202 -8.33 7.06 0.95
C PHE A 202 -9.16 5.81 0.66
N SER A 203 -10.34 5.65 1.29
CA SER A 203 -11.22 4.52 1.02
C SER A 203 -11.73 4.53 -0.42
N LEU A 204 -11.91 5.71 -1.02
CA LEU A 204 -12.25 5.84 -2.44
C LEU A 204 -11.13 5.31 -3.35
N PHE A 205 -9.86 5.62 -3.07
CA PHE A 205 -8.74 5.06 -3.82
C PHE A 205 -8.67 3.53 -3.70
N VAL A 206 -8.86 3.00 -2.49
CA VAL A 206 -8.89 1.55 -2.24
C VAL A 206 -10.11 0.90 -2.90
N LEU A 207 -11.26 1.57 -2.92
CA LEU A 207 -12.48 1.10 -3.58
C LEU A 207 -12.31 1.04 -5.10
N ILE A 208 -11.68 2.04 -5.72
CA ILE A 208 -11.38 2.02 -7.15
C ILE A 208 -10.53 0.79 -7.50
N THR A 209 -9.49 0.49 -6.71
CA THR A 209 -8.70 -0.73 -6.92
C THR A 209 -9.50 -2.01 -6.68
N SER A 210 -10.41 -2.00 -5.71
CA SER A 210 -11.27 -3.14 -5.43
C SER A 210 -12.21 -3.43 -6.61
N ILE A 211 -12.88 -2.40 -7.12
CA ILE A 211 -13.78 -2.51 -8.28
C ILE A 211 -12.99 -2.99 -9.51
N ALA A 212 -11.84 -2.37 -9.80
CA ALA A 212 -11.02 -2.77 -10.94
C ALA A 212 -10.53 -4.23 -10.82
N THR A 213 -10.16 -4.67 -9.61
CA THR A 213 -9.81 -6.07 -9.35
C THR A 213 -11.01 -6.98 -9.59
N GLY A 214 -12.18 -6.63 -9.05
CA GLY A 214 -13.38 -7.44 -9.21
C GLY A 214 -13.78 -7.62 -10.66
N ILE A 215 -13.73 -6.54 -11.46
CA ILE A 215 -13.95 -6.58 -12.91
C ILE A 215 -12.93 -7.49 -13.58
N ALA A 216 -11.63 -7.34 -13.27
CA ALA A 216 -10.57 -8.13 -13.88
C ALA A 216 -10.71 -9.63 -13.59
N VAL A 217 -10.99 -9.98 -12.32
CA VAL A 217 -11.21 -11.38 -11.92
C VAL A 217 -12.46 -11.94 -12.60
N PHE A 218 -13.57 -11.20 -12.58
CA PHE A 218 -14.82 -11.64 -13.20
C PHE A 218 -14.67 -11.85 -14.71
N ALA A 219 -14.07 -10.89 -15.42
CA ALA A 219 -13.83 -10.98 -16.85
C ALA A 219 -12.92 -12.16 -17.21
N ALA A 220 -11.85 -12.38 -16.44
CA ALA A 220 -10.97 -13.54 -16.62
C ALA A 220 -11.73 -14.85 -16.42
N THR A 221 -12.56 -14.97 -15.39
CA THR A 221 -13.36 -16.17 -15.14
C THR A 221 -14.35 -16.45 -16.26
N VAL A 222 -15.08 -15.43 -16.74
CA VAL A 222 -16.05 -15.58 -17.84
C VAL A 222 -15.36 -15.98 -19.13
N ASP A 223 -14.23 -15.35 -19.48
CA ASP A 223 -13.49 -15.65 -20.70
C ASP A 223 -12.96 -17.10 -20.70
N ILE A 224 -12.35 -17.55 -19.60
CA ILE A 224 -11.84 -18.91 -19.54
C ILE A 224 -12.99 -19.94 -19.55
N HIS A 225 -14.10 -19.68 -18.83
CA HIS A 225 -15.26 -20.57 -18.88
C HIS A 225 -15.87 -20.66 -20.29
N GLY A 226 -16.04 -19.53 -20.98
CA GLY A 226 -16.54 -19.50 -22.36
C GLY A 226 -15.63 -20.26 -23.33
N GLN A 227 -14.32 -20.23 -23.11
CA GLN A 227 -13.35 -21.00 -23.89
C GLN A 227 -13.47 -22.52 -23.65
N ILE A 228 -13.68 -22.95 -22.40
CA ILE A 228 -13.94 -24.37 -22.07
C ILE A 228 -15.23 -24.84 -22.74
N LEU A 229 -16.29 -24.04 -22.69
CA LEU A 229 -17.56 -24.34 -23.35
C LEU A 229 -17.39 -24.47 -24.87
N SER A 230 -16.67 -23.53 -25.50
CA SER A 230 -16.35 -23.57 -26.93
C SER A 230 -15.59 -24.84 -27.32
N LEU A 231 -14.64 -25.28 -26.49
CA LEU A 231 -13.91 -26.53 -26.71
C LEU A 231 -14.82 -27.75 -26.57
N ALA A 232 -15.69 -27.78 -25.55
CA ALA A 232 -16.66 -28.85 -25.34
C ALA A 232 -17.63 -28.97 -26.54
N GLU A 233 -18.18 -27.86 -27.01
CA GLU A 233 -19.09 -27.83 -28.16
C GLU A 233 -18.45 -28.35 -29.45
N LYS A 234 -17.16 -28.09 -29.65
CA LYS A 234 -16.41 -28.57 -30.83
C LYS A 234 -16.04 -30.05 -30.74
N THR A 235 -15.92 -30.59 -29.54
CA THR A 235 -15.39 -31.94 -29.34
C THR A 235 -16.52 -32.96 -29.10
N ILE A 236 -17.67 -32.53 -28.57
CA ILE A 236 -18.77 -33.40 -28.14
C ILE A 236 -20.05 -33.02 -28.87
N GLN A 237 -20.82 -34.02 -29.32
CA GLN A 237 -22.22 -33.78 -29.67
C GLN A 237 -23.00 -33.42 -28.40
N VAL A 238 -23.32 -32.14 -28.25
CA VAL A 238 -23.99 -31.62 -27.06
C VAL A 238 -25.42 -32.16 -26.98
N SER A 239 -25.62 -33.17 -26.12
CA SER A 239 -26.96 -33.63 -25.77
C SER A 239 -27.65 -32.61 -24.84
N PRO A 240 -28.98 -32.61 -24.73
CA PRO A 240 -29.69 -31.73 -23.79
C PRO A 240 -29.22 -31.88 -22.34
N ALA A 241 -28.82 -33.09 -21.93
CA ALA A 241 -28.29 -33.35 -20.60
C ALA A 241 -26.91 -32.72 -20.37
N ILE A 242 -26.02 -32.78 -21.36
CA ILE A 242 -24.70 -32.14 -21.30
C ILE A 242 -24.86 -30.62 -21.22
N ARG A 243 -25.75 -30.04 -22.04
CA ARG A 243 -26.05 -28.61 -21.99
C ARG A 243 -26.57 -28.19 -20.62
N GLN A 244 -27.52 -28.94 -20.05
CA GLN A 244 -28.04 -28.66 -18.72
C GLN A 244 -26.94 -28.74 -17.64
N PHE A 245 -26.01 -29.69 -17.75
CA PHE A 245 -24.87 -29.80 -16.84
C PHE A 245 -23.97 -28.56 -16.92
N LEU A 246 -23.59 -28.14 -18.13
CA LEU A 246 -22.73 -26.97 -18.34
C LEU A 246 -23.39 -25.67 -17.85
N GLU A 247 -24.69 -25.48 -18.08
CA GLU A 247 -25.46 -24.35 -17.55
C GLU A 247 -25.50 -24.36 -16.01
N ARG A 248 -25.63 -25.53 -15.37
CA ARG A 248 -25.59 -25.65 -13.90
C ARG A 248 -24.20 -25.37 -13.33
N GLN A 249 -23.17 -25.78 -14.06
CA GLN A 249 -21.79 -25.51 -13.69
C GLN A 249 -21.48 -24.01 -13.75
N GLU A 250 -21.90 -23.31 -14.81
CA GLU A 250 -21.75 -21.85 -14.93
C GLU A 250 -22.39 -21.13 -13.73
N ASN A 251 -23.62 -21.51 -13.37
CA ASN A 251 -24.30 -20.97 -12.20
C ASN A 251 -23.52 -21.22 -10.90
N THR A 252 -22.95 -22.41 -10.73
CA THR A 252 -22.14 -22.74 -9.54
C THR A 252 -20.85 -21.93 -9.50
N LEU A 253 -20.20 -21.72 -10.65
CA LEU A 253 -19.02 -20.88 -10.77
C LEU A 253 -19.36 -19.43 -10.39
N PHE A 254 -20.51 -18.92 -10.84
CA PHE A 254 -20.98 -17.59 -10.48
C PHE A 254 -21.22 -17.43 -8.98
N GLU A 255 -21.85 -18.40 -8.32
CA GLU A 255 -22.07 -18.39 -6.87
C GLU A 255 -20.75 -18.37 -6.09
N ILE A 256 -19.78 -19.16 -6.51
CA ILE A 256 -18.43 -19.16 -5.91
C ILE A 256 -17.76 -17.82 -6.12
N MET A 257 -17.86 -17.24 -7.32
CA MET A 257 -17.33 -15.93 -7.63
C MET A 257 -17.94 -14.83 -6.75
N ILE A 258 -19.25 -14.88 -6.46
CA ILE A 258 -19.88 -13.98 -5.48
C ILE A 258 -19.20 -14.13 -4.11
N GLY A 259 -18.98 -15.36 -3.64
CA GLY A 259 -18.28 -15.63 -2.38
C GLY A 259 -16.86 -15.03 -2.35
N VAL A 260 -16.10 -15.21 -3.43
CA VAL A 260 -14.76 -14.62 -3.58
C VAL A 260 -14.82 -13.09 -3.58
N MET A 261 -15.80 -12.48 -4.26
CA MET A 261 -15.97 -11.02 -4.30
C MET A 261 -16.38 -10.45 -2.93
N VAL A 262 -17.20 -11.15 -2.16
CA VAL A 262 -17.53 -10.76 -0.78
C VAL A 262 -16.28 -10.78 0.11
N ALA A 263 -15.49 -11.86 0.05
CA ALA A 263 -14.24 -11.96 0.79
C ALA A 263 -13.24 -10.86 0.39
N HIS A 264 -13.14 -10.59 -0.92
CA HIS A 264 -12.33 -9.51 -1.48
C HIS A 264 -12.73 -8.13 -0.91
N MET A 265 -14.03 -7.83 -0.87
CA MET A 265 -14.55 -6.58 -0.31
C MET A 265 -14.21 -6.45 1.18
N ILE A 266 -14.37 -7.52 1.97
CA ILE A 266 -14.03 -7.53 3.41
C ILE A 266 -12.54 -7.22 3.61
N LEU A 267 -11.65 -7.82 2.82
CA LEU A 267 -10.21 -7.56 2.88
C LEU A 267 -9.86 -6.09 2.58
N HIS A 268 -10.52 -5.48 1.61
CA HIS A 268 -10.32 -4.06 1.28
C HIS A 268 -10.83 -3.13 2.38
N ILE A 269 -11.97 -3.45 3.00
CA ILE A 269 -12.48 -2.71 4.17
C ILE A 269 -11.50 -2.83 5.35
N ALA A 270 -11.00 -4.04 5.63
CA ALA A 270 -10.01 -4.26 6.68
C ALA A 270 -8.72 -3.47 6.42
N PHE A 271 -8.27 -3.41 5.16
CA PHE A 271 -7.12 -2.60 4.75
C PHE A 271 -7.36 -1.09 4.95
N CYS A 272 -8.57 -0.59 4.67
CA CYS A 272 -8.95 0.79 4.92
C CYS A 272 -8.80 1.15 6.41
N PHE A 273 -9.32 0.32 7.31
CA PHE A 273 -9.17 0.52 8.75
C PHE A 273 -7.72 0.37 9.21
N HIS A 274 -6.97 -0.56 8.63
CA HIS A 274 -5.54 -0.70 8.90
C HIS A 274 -4.79 0.60 8.58
N LEU A 275 -5.00 1.16 7.39
CA LEU A 275 -4.36 2.40 6.95
C LEU A 275 -4.78 3.58 7.82
N TYR A 276 -6.08 3.70 8.14
CA TYR A 276 -6.62 4.71 9.04
C TYR A 276 -5.87 4.74 10.38
N ASN A 277 -5.71 3.57 11.00
CA ASN A 277 -5.06 3.44 12.30
C ASN A 277 -3.57 3.82 12.26
N LYS A 278 -2.91 3.70 11.11
CA LYS A 278 -1.53 4.21 10.92
C LYS A 278 -1.46 5.74 10.89
N VAL A 279 -2.58 6.44 10.74
CA VAL A 279 -2.61 7.91 10.68
C VAL A 279 -3.21 8.51 11.96
N ALA A 280 -4.31 7.96 12.43
CA ALA A 280 -5.07 8.50 13.55
C ALA A 280 -4.27 8.49 14.86
N ALA A 281 -3.53 7.41 15.12
CA ALA A 281 -2.76 7.22 16.33
C ALA A 281 -1.59 8.25 16.47
N PRO A 282 -0.72 8.45 15.46
CA PRO A 282 0.31 9.48 15.54
C PRO A 282 -0.27 10.91 15.53
N ALA A 283 -1.34 11.16 14.79
CA ALA A 283 -2.04 12.45 14.80
C ALA A 283 -2.52 12.82 16.21
N PHE A 284 -3.13 11.87 16.91
CA PHE A 284 -3.54 12.04 18.29
C PHE A 284 -2.34 12.27 19.23
N GLY A 285 -1.22 11.56 19.02
CA GLY A 285 0.01 11.76 19.78
C GLY A 285 0.53 13.20 19.69
N ILE A 286 0.63 13.75 18.48
CA ILE A 286 1.05 15.15 18.25
C ILE A 286 0.07 16.12 18.90
N PHE A 287 -1.23 15.93 18.67
CA PHE A 287 -2.30 16.73 19.26
C PHE A 287 -2.20 16.75 20.80
N ALA A 288 -2.05 15.59 21.43
CA ALA A 288 -1.96 15.46 22.88
C ALA A 288 -0.73 16.17 23.45
N THR A 289 0.42 16.05 22.78
CA THR A 289 1.65 16.75 23.19
C THR A 289 1.49 18.26 23.10
N PHE A 290 1.02 18.79 21.96
CA PHE A 290 0.80 20.24 21.79
C PHE A 290 -0.20 20.80 22.79
N ARG A 291 -1.28 20.05 23.06
CA ARG A 291 -2.23 20.42 24.10
C ARG A 291 -1.61 20.45 25.49
N GLY A 292 -0.80 19.45 25.84
CA GLY A 292 -0.08 19.43 27.11
C GLY A 292 0.88 20.61 27.25
N PHE A 293 1.57 20.95 26.16
CA PHE A 293 2.49 22.08 26.11
C PHE A 293 1.78 23.41 26.38
N LEU A 294 0.63 23.69 25.74
CA LEU A 294 -0.16 24.91 25.99
C LEU A 294 -0.69 25.02 27.42
N LYS A 295 -0.92 23.89 28.09
CA LYS A 295 -1.35 23.84 29.50
C LYS A 295 -0.20 24.03 30.49
N GLY A 296 0.99 24.40 30.03
CA GLY A 296 2.16 24.65 30.88
C GLY A 296 3.05 23.42 31.10
N ASN A 297 2.72 22.25 30.55
CA ASN A 297 3.65 21.12 30.57
C ASN A 297 4.69 21.29 29.44
N TYR A 298 5.60 22.25 29.60
CA TYR A 298 6.62 22.56 28.60
C TYR A 298 7.66 21.44 28.41
N GLY A 299 7.71 20.47 29.34
CA GLY A 299 8.49 19.24 29.21
C GLY A 299 7.84 18.17 28.32
N ALA A 300 6.59 18.35 27.88
CA ALA A 300 5.89 17.38 27.05
C ALA A 300 6.60 17.16 25.71
N ARG A 301 6.79 15.89 25.33
CA ARG A 301 7.39 15.49 24.05
C ARG A 301 6.55 14.41 23.40
N ILE A 302 6.59 14.34 22.07
CA ILE A 302 5.95 13.28 21.30
C ILE A 302 6.74 12.00 21.56
N HIS A 303 6.03 10.99 22.04
CA HIS A 303 6.59 9.66 22.26
C HIS A 303 6.83 8.96 20.92
N LEU A 304 8.06 8.48 20.70
CA LEU A 304 8.51 7.93 19.41
C LEU A 304 8.25 6.42 19.27
N ILE A 305 7.66 5.78 20.28
CA ILE A 305 7.34 4.35 20.26
C ILE A 305 5.97 4.17 19.59
N GLY A 306 5.90 3.25 18.61
CA GLY A 306 4.68 2.94 17.85
C GLY A 306 4.57 3.60 16.47
N TYR A 307 5.34 4.68 16.21
CA TYR A 307 5.29 5.42 14.95
C TYR A 307 6.71 5.59 14.36
N TYR A 308 7.44 4.48 14.19
CA TYR A 308 8.84 4.51 13.75
C TYR A 308 9.05 5.29 12.43
N TYR A 309 8.13 5.12 11.48
CA TYR A 309 8.09 5.80 10.19
C TYR A 309 7.89 7.33 10.30
N LEU A 310 7.38 7.85 11.41
CA LEU A 310 7.23 9.29 11.64
C LEU A 310 8.30 9.89 12.56
N ARG A 311 9.29 9.08 13.00
CA ARG A 311 10.35 9.56 13.89
C ARG A 311 11.07 10.82 13.40
N PRO A 312 11.44 10.97 12.11
CA PRO A 312 12.10 12.19 11.64
C PRO A 312 11.26 13.44 11.91
N GLU A 313 9.98 13.43 11.53
CA GLU A 313 9.11 14.59 11.71
C GLU A 313 8.80 14.85 13.19
N CYS A 314 8.54 13.80 13.98
CA CYS A 314 8.33 13.94 15.42
C CYS A 314 9.58 14.48 16.15
N ARG A 315 10.80 14.17 15.67
CA ARG A 315 12.05 14.75 16.22
C ARG A 315 12.16 16.23 15.92
N LYS A 316 11.83 16.69 14.71
CA LYS A 316 11.79 18.13 14.35
C LYS A 316 10.82 18.88 15.27
N ILE A 317 9.63 18.31 15.48
CA ILE A 317 8.63 18.88 16.39
C ILE A 317 9.17 18.94 17.84
N ASN A 318 9.74 17.85 18.35
CA ASN A 318 10.32 17.83 19.69
C ASN A 318 11.48 18.82 19.86
N ARG A 319 12.28 19.05 18.80
CA ARG A 319 13.35 20.04 18.77
C ARG A 319 12.77 21.45 18.89
N TYR A 320 11.70 21.75 18.15
CA TYR A 320 10.98 23.01 18.24
C TYR A 320 10.40 23.27 19.65
N LEU A 321 9.72 22.29 20.25
CA LEU A 321 9.21 22.42 21.62
C LEU A 321 10.34 22.66 22.64
N THR A 322 11.49 22.00 22.45
CA THR A 322 12.67 22.20 23.31
C THR A 322 13.28 23.58 23.13
N TRP A 323 13.35 24.07 21.89
CA TRP A 323 13.81 25.41 21.58
C TRP A 323 12.92 26.49 22.22
N LEU A 324 11.59 26.33 22.12
CA LEU A 324 10.63 27.22 22.78
C LEU A 324 10.84 27.26 24.30
N GLN A 325 10.88 26.07 24.93
CA GLN A 325 11.07 25.96 26.37
C GLN A 325 12.35 26.64 26.84
N LYS A 326 13.48 26.40 26.16
CA LYS A 326 14.78 26.98 26.55
C LYS A 326 14.86 28.49 26.37
N LYS A 327 14.11 29.04 25.41
CA LYS A 327 14.22 30.45 25.03
C LYS A 327 13.24 31.35 25.79
N TYR A 328 12.12 30.81 26.25
CA TYR A 328 10.98 31.61 26.72
C TYR A 328 10.36 31.12 28.06
N THR A 329 10.98 30.15 28.74
CA THR A 329 10.66 29.78 30.14
C THR A 329 11.83 30.19 31.04
#